data_AF-A0A965WXZ0-F1
#
_entry.id   AF-A0A965WXZ0-F1
#
_cell.length_a   1.000
_cell.length_b   1.000
_cell.length_c   1.000
_cell.angle_alpha   90.00
_cell.angle_beta   90.00
_cell.angle_gamma   90.00
#
_symmetry.space_group_name_H-M   'P 1'
#
loop_
_entity.id
_entity.type
_entity.pdbx_description
1 polymer ?
#
loop_
_entity_poly.entity_id
_entity_poly.type
_entity_poly.pdbx_seq_one_letter_code
_entity_poly.pdbx_strand_id
1 'polypeptide(L)'
;MRKRLSLLHRPCIANRDQRQAFCAGNPKGAIVMSPSLMDKLRMIDASSRAAPKDACVSEEATSDCYFAQESFSLDAFSPLRHMTKQNLEDIFSFSLPRPLSPESLVFLDTETTGLSGGAGTLAFLVGLGHIENGRFVVRQYLMRDYGEEPYMLSAVADALSRFRMLVTFNGKSFDAPLLRSRLLINRISAGCVPALHADVLYPSRRVWKLRLGSCTLGRLEEAVLGVHREDDLPGAQVPQAY
;
A
#
# COMPACT_ATOMS: atom_id res chain seq x y z
N MET A 1 -1.09 0.22 11.64
CA MET A 1 -0.56 1.00 10.49
C MET A 1 -1.58 1.12 9.36
N ARG A 2 -2.38 0.09 9.07
CA ARG A 2 -3.50 0.16 8.10
C ARG A 2 -4.57 1.20 8.42
N LYS A 3 -4.97 1.40 9.69
CA LYS A 3 -6.04 2.36 10.04
C LYS A 3 -5.68 3.84 9.84
N ARG A 4 -4.39 4.21 9.85
CA ARG A 4 -3.99 5.59 9.48
C ARG A 4 -3.83 5.80 7.98
N LEU A 5 -3.75 4.73 7.19
CA LEU A 5 -3.85 4.80 5.73
C LEU A 5 -5.31 4.67 5.24
N SER A 6 -6.16 3.88 5.90
CA SER A 6 -7.56 3.64 5.49
C SER A 6 -8.57 4.70 5.97
N LEU A 7 -8.28 5.48 7.02
CA LEU A 7 -9.13 6.60 7.45
C LEU A 7 -9.05 7.84 6.53
N LEU A 8 -8.24 7.78 5.46
CA LEU A 8 -8.05 8.88 4.51
C LEU A 8 -8.94 8.78 3.26
N HIS A 9 -9.80 7.77 3.17
CA HIS A 9 -10.82 7.63 2.12
C HIS A 9 -12.24 7.68 2.71
N ARG A 10 -12.62 8.84 3.26
CA ARG A 10 -13.96 9.35 2.94
C ARG A 10 -13.79 10.35 1.81
N PRO A 11 -14.02 9.97 0.54
CA PRO A 11 -14.34 10.98 -0.45
C PRO A 11 -15.53 11.76 0.11
N CYS A 12 -15.36 13.08 0.22
CA CYS A 12 -16.47 14.01 0.47
C CYS A 12 -17.47 13.88 -0.71
N ILE A 13 -18.34 12.88 -0.64
CA ILE A 13 -19.58 12.82 -1.42
C ILE A 13 -20.72 12.88 -0.40
N ALA A 14 -20.81 14.03 0.29
CA ALA A 14 -21.99 14.39 1.07
C ALA A 14 -22.01 15.91 1.28
N ASN A 15 -22.45 16.65 0.26
CA ASN A 15 -23.49 17.67 0.45
C ASN A 15 -23.95 18.19 -0.92
N ARG A 16 -24.89 17.45 -1.52
CA ARG A 16 -25.68 17.91 -2.65
C ARG A 16 -27.10 18.24 -2.18
N ASP A 17 -27.22 18.92 -1.05
CA ASP A 17 -28.48 19.45 -0.52
C ASP A 17 -28.20 20.77 0.20
N GLN A 18 -27.81 21.79 -0.56
CA GLN A 18 -28.00 23.21 -0.24
C GLN A 18 -27.49 24.07 -1.40
N ARG A 19 -28.38 24.30 -2.38
CA ARG A 19 -28.44 25.49 -3.25
C ARG A 19 -29.63 25.33 -4.19
N GLN A 20 -30.82 25.66 -3.69
CA GLN A 20 -31.87 26.19 -4.55
C GLN A 20 -31.47 27.61 -4.94
N ALA A 21 -31.29 27.87 -6.24
CA ALA A 21 -31.95 28.94 -6.99
C ALA A 21 -31.17 29.28 -8.28
N PHE A 22 -31.93 29.35 -9.38
CA PHE A 22 -31.67 30.13 -10.60
C PHE A 22 -30.57 29.67 -11.57
N CYS A 23 -30.94 28.88 -12.58
CA CYS A 23 -31.19 29.36 -13.96
C CYS A 23 -31.25 28.18 -14.94
N ALA A 24 -32.27 28.21 -15.80
CA ALA A 24 -32.58 27.21 -16.82
C ALA A 24 -31.58 27.19 -17.99
N GLY A 25 -31.33 26.00 -18.57
CA GLY A 25 -30.59 25.85 -19.83
C GLY A 25 -30.24 24.40 -20.18
N ASN A 26 -30.95 23.86 -21.19
CA ASN A 26 -30.94 22.56 -21.88
C ASN A 26 -29.62 21.70 -21.94
N PRO A 27 -29.72 20.36 -22.10
CA PRO A 27 -28.63 19.39 -21.92
C PRO A 27 -27.95 19.02 -23.26
N LYS A 28 -26.67 18.63 -23.20
CA LYS A 28 -26.01 17.61 -24.05
C LYS A 28 -24.53 17.51 -23.67
N GLY A 29 -24.13 16.34 -23.18
CA GLY A 29 -22.76 16.05 -22.77
C GLY A 29 -22.76 14.83 -21.87
N ALA A 30 -23.02 13.65 -22.44
CA ALA A 30 -22.81 12.41 -21.72
C ALA A 30 -21.30 12.26 -21.49
N ILE A 31 -20.86 12.48 -20.25
CA ILE A 31 -19.52 12.09 -19.81
C ILE A 31 -19.53 10.56 -19.83
N VAL A 32 -18.87 9.97 -20.82
CA VAL A 32 -18.57 8.53 -20.82
C VAL A 32 -17.53 8.32 -19.72
N MET A 33 -17.97 7.83 -18.56
CA MET A 33 -17.08 7.37 -17.51
C MET A 33 -16.34 6.14 -18.05
N SER A 34 -15.02 6.25 -18.21
CA SER A 34 -14.17 5.08 -18.46
C SER A 34 -14.35 4.08 -17.30
N PRO A 35 -14.41 2.76 -17.56
CA PRO A 35 -14.60 1.77 -16.50
C PRO A 35 -13.46 1.85 -15.48
N SER A 36 -13.79 1.78 -14.19
CA SER A 36 -12.81 1.68 -13.11
C SER A 36 -11.91 0.44 -13.28
N LEU A 37 -10.74 0.43 -12.66
CA LEU A 37 -9.85 -0.76 -12.61
C LEU A 37 -10.63 -2.02 -12.22
N MET A 38 -11.60 -1.89 -11.32
CA MET A 38 -12.46 -2.97 -10.87
C MET A 38 -13.52 -3.41 -11.88
N ASP A 39 -14.06 -2.48 -12.67
CA ASP A 39 -14.92 -2.82 -13.81
C ASP A 39 -14.13 -3.63 -14.85
N LYS A 40 -12.87 -3.26 -15.09
CA LYS A 40 -11.95 -4.01 -15.97
C LYS A 40 -11.59 -5.38 -15.41
N LEU A 41 -11.38 -5.51 -14.10
CA LEU A 41 -11.17 -6.81 -13.42
C LEU A 41 -12.36 -7.76 -13.63
N ARG A 42 -13.59 -7.27 -13.46
CA ARG A 42 -14.82 -8.07 -13.66
C ARG A 42 -14.99 -8.52 -15.11
N MET A 43 -14.54 -7.70 -16.07
CA MET A 43 -14.61 -8.03 -17.49
C MET A 43 -13.62 -9.12 -17.90
N ILE A 44 -12.52 -9.33 -17.16
CA ILE A 44 -11.56 -10.42 -17.43
C ILE A 44 -12.10 -11.77 -16.92
N ASP A 45 -12.79 -11.78 -15.78
CA ASP A 45 -13.39 -13.02 -15.22
C ASP A 45 -14.66 -13.47 -15.96
N ALA A 46 -15.36 -12.58 -16.67
CA ALA A 46 -16.62 -12.87 -17.35
C ALA A 46 -16.47 -13.25 -18.85
N SER A 47 -15.28 -13.23 -19.42
CA SER A 47 -15.09 -13.28 -20.88
C SER A 47 -14.40 -14.54 -21.38
N SER A 48 -15.12 -15.65 -21.42
CA SER A 48 -14.90 -16.70 -22.43
C SER A 48 -15.96 -16.59 -23.54
N ARG A 49 -15.88 -15.57 -24.40
CA ARG A 49 -16.41 -15.60 -25.78
C ARG A 49 -16.02 -14.33 -26.57
N ALA A 50 -15.92 -14.54 -27.89
CA ALA A 50 -15.24 -13.72 -28.89
C ALA A 50 -15.56 -12.21 -28.92
N ALA A 51 -14.53 -11.43 -29.27
CA ALA A 51 -14.56 -9.98 -29.44
C ALA A 51 -15.23 -9.54 -30.77
N PRO A 52 -16.00 -8.42 -30.77
CA PRO A 52 -16.26 -7.65 -31.98
C PRO A 52 -15.12 -6.65 -32.24
N LYS A 53 -14.80 -6.48 -33.51
CA LYS A 53 -13.86 -5.49 -34.04
C LYS A 53 -14.50 -4.09 -34.10
N ASP A 54 -13.62 -3.10 -34.01
CA ASP A 54 -13.80 -1.68 -34.34
C ASP A 54 -14.35 -0.76 -33.23
N ALA A 55 -13.44 -0.22 -32.43
CA ALA A 55 -13.53 1.14 -31.90
C ALA A 55 -12.11 1.68 -31.66
N CYS A 56 -11.73 2.71 -32.43
CA CYS A 56 -10.54 3.50 -32.17
C CYS A 56 -10.87 4.48 -31.03
N VAL A 57 -10.37 4.19 -29.82
CA VAL A 57 -10.35 5.14 -28.72
C VAL A 57 -8.88 5.55 -28.55
N SER A 58 -8.57 6.80 -28.88
CA SER A 58 -7.31 7.42 -28.51
C SER A 58 -7.36 7.72 -27.01
N GLU A 59 -6.96 6.76 -26.18
CA GLU A 59 -6.76 6.97 -24.74
C GLU A 59 -5.49 7.82 -24.55
N GLU A 60 -5.63 9.04 -24.03
CA GLU A 60 -4.51 9.81 -23.52
C GLU A 60 -3.89 9.00 -22.37
N ALA A 61 -2.74 8.38 -22.64
CA ALA A 61 -1.96 7.63 -21.66
C ALA A 61 -1.64 8.55 -20.48
N THR A 62 -2.23 8.28 -19.32
CA THR A 62 -1.94 9.00 -18.09
C THR A 62 -0.47 8.80 -17.74
N SER A 63 0.29 9.89 -17.72
CA SER A 63 1.76 9.88 -17.56
C SER A 63 2.21 9.80 -16.10
N ASP A 64 1.30 9.51 -15.17
CA ASP A 64 1.56 9.48 -13.74
C ASP A 64 0.72 8.44 -12.99
N CYS A 65 1.14 8.14 -11.76
CA CYS A 65 0.31 7.46 -10.76
C CYS A 65 -0.18 8.49 -9.73
N TYR A 66 -1.25 8.19 -9.01
CA TYR A 66 -1.66 9.02 -7.88
C TYR A 66 -0.64 8.92 -6.73
N PHE A 67 -0.32 10.08 -6.13
CA PHE A 67 0.61 10.18 -5.00
C PHE A 67 0.03 11.04 -3.88
N ALA A 68 0.12 10.55 -2.65
CA ALA A 68 -0.21 11.30 -1.45
C ALA A 68 0.90 11.18 -0.39
N GLN A 69 1.13 12.26 0.35
CA GLN A 69 2.08 12.28 1.46
C GLN A 69 1.48 12.94 2.69
N GLU A 70 1.68 12.33 3.85
CA GLU A 70 1.31 12.87 5.15
C GLU A 70 2.46 12.76 6.14
N SER A 71 2.43 13.58 7.19
CA SER A 71 3.49 13.61 8.19
C SER A 71 2.94 13.77 9.59
N PHE A 72 3.32 12.85 10.47
CA PHE A 72 2.82 12.75 11.83
C PHE A 72 3.92 13.06 12.84
N SER A 73 3.53 13.59 14.02
CA SER A 73 4.46 13.68 15.15
C SER A 73 4.91 12.27 15.55
N LEU A 74 6.18 12.12 15.93
CA LEU A 74 6.69 10.87 16.49
C LEU A 74 6.03 10.51 17.83
N ASP A 75 5.48 11.48 18.56
CA ASP A 75 4.73 11.24 19.80
C ASP A 75 3.45 10.42 19.58
N ALA A 76 2.95 10.38 18.34
CA ALA A 76 1.84 9.52 17.96
C ALA A 76 2.25 8.04 17.85
N PHE A 77 3.53 7.73 17.98
CA PHE A 77 4.10 6.39 17.90
C PHE A 77 4.82 6.03 19.20
N SER A 78 5.03 4.73 19.41
CA SER A 78 5.80 4.26 20.57
C SER A 78 7.20 4.88 20.59
N PRO A 79 7.73 5.23 21.77
CA PRO A 79 9.04 5.87 21.89
C PRO A 79 10.14 5.05 21.21
N LEU A 80 10.83 5.66 20.24
CA LEU A 80 11.89 5.01 19.46
C LEU A 80 13.14 4.66 20.28
N ARG A 81 13.22 5.09 21.56
CA ARG A 81 14.35 4.83 22.47
C ARG A 81 14.70 3.35 22.64
N HIS A 82 13.75 2.44 22.39
CA HIS A 82 13.96 1.00 22.49
C HIS A 82 14.45 0.37 21.18
N MET A 83 14.55 1.13 20.10
CA MET A 83 15.05 0.68 18.80
C MET A 83 16.58 0.78 18.75
N THR A 84 17.25 0.17 19.73
CA THR A 84 18.71 0.08 19.76
C THR A 84 19.18 -1.03 18.81
N LYS A 85 20.44 -0.95 18.36
CA LYS A 85 21.06 -2.00 17.55
C LYS A 85 20.90 -3.38 18.22
N GLN A 86 21.24 -3.47 19.51
CA GLN A 86 21.16 -4.70 20.28
C GLN A 86 19.74 -5.28 20.28
N ASN A 87 18.73 -4.46 20.59
CA ASN A 87 17.35 -4.93 20.61
C ASN A 87 16.88 -5.41 19.23
N LEU A 88 17.28 -4.72 18.15
CA LEU A 88 16.95 -5.14 16.79
C LEU A 88 17.62 -6.48 16.44
N GLU A 89 18.89 -6.66 16.77
CA GLU A 89 19.61 -7.91 16.54
C GLU A 89 19.01 -9.07 17.33
N ASP A 90 18.63 -8.85 18.60
CA ASP A 90 18.01 -9.87 19.46
C ASP A 90 16.60 -10.27 18.96
N ILE A 91 15.77 -9.27 18.62
CA ILE A 91 14.40 -9.47 18.16
C ILE A 91 14.39 -10.20 16.82
N PHE A 92 15.16 -9.72 15.84
CA PHE A 92 15.11 -10.25 14.48
C PHE A 92 16.13 -11.36 14.21
N SER A 93 17.03 -11.64 15.14
CA SER A 93 17.99 -12.74 15.09
C SER A 93 18.92 -12.67 13.86
N PHE A 94 19.35 -11.46 13.48
CA PHE A 94 20.38 -11.22 12.47
C PHE A 94 21.32 -10.11 12.91
N SER A 95 22.56 -10.13 12.41
CA SER A 95 23.54 -9.08 12.67
C SER A 95 23.33 -7.86 11.79
N LEU A 96 23.45 -6.68 12.39
CA LEU A 96 23.41 -5.40 11.73
C LEU A 96 24.81 -4.96 11.32
N PRO A 97 25.10 -4.80 10.00
CA PRO A 97 26.46 -4.54 9.53
C PRO A 97 27.00 -3.17 9.97
N ARG A 98 26.13 -2.22 10.31
CA ARG A 98 26.44 -0.89 10.86
C ARG A 98 25.31 -0.45 11.80
N PRO A 99 25.54 0.52 12.69
CA PRO A 99 24.46 1.18 13.42
C PRO A 99 23.43 1.70 12.42
N LEU A 100 22.16 1.33 12.59
CA LEU A 100 21.06 1.87 11.80
C LEU A 100 20.48 3.06 12.54
N SER A 101 20.33 4.18 11.83
CA SER A 101 19.51 5.27 12.30
C SER A 101 18.03 4.97 11.99
N PRO A 102 17.08 5.44 12.82
CA PRO A 102 15.65 5.33 12.54
C PRO A 102 15.25 5.81 11.12
N GLU A 103 15.93 6.83 10.61
CA GLU A 103 15.72 7.44 9.29
C GLU A 103 16.18 6.54 8.13
N SER A 104 17.00 5.51 8.41
CA SER A 104 17.44 4.54 7.41
C SER A 104 16.48 3.37 7.20
N LEU A 105 15.37 3.36 7.97
CA LEU A 105 14.32 2.34 7.92
C LEU A 105 13.19 2.82 7.01
N VAL A 106 12.63 1.88 6.24
CA VAL A 106 11.37 2.09 5.52
C VAL A 106 10.40 0.98 5.85
N PHE A 107 9.18 1.37 6.22
CA PHE A 107 8.06 0.50 6.46
C PHE A 107 7.28 0.34 5.15
N LEU A 108 6.93 -0.89 4.78
CA LEU A 108 6.17 -1.20 3.56
C LEU A 108 4.91 -1.99 3.91
N ASP A 109 3.80 -1.61 3.30
CA ASP A 109 2.54 -2.36 3.22
C ASP A 109 1.98 -2.18 1.81
N THR A 110 1.36 -3.22 1.25
CA THR A 110 0.75 -3.17 -0.08
C THR A 110 -0.70 -3.61 -0.03
N GLU A 111 -1.52 -3.01 -0.90
CA GLU A 111 -2.84 -3.54 -1.24
C GLU A 111 -2.79 -4.12 -2.65
N THR A 112 -3.36 -5.31 -2.80
CA THR A 112 -3.18 -6.14 -3.98
C THR A 112 -4.50 -6.53 -4.63
N THR A 113 -4.51 -6.72 -5.95
CA THR A 113 -5.71 -7.15 -6.70
C THR A 113 -6.17 -8.58 -6.37
N GLY A 114 -5.39 -9.31 -5.56
CA GLY A 114 -5.71 -10.66 -5.08
C GLY A 114 -4.69 -11.18 -4.07
N LEU A 115 -5.05 -12.21 -3.31
CA LEU A 115 -4.23 -12.79 -2.24
C LEU A 115 -3.35 -13.97 -2.70
N SER A 116 -3.51 -14.42 -3.95
CA SER A 116 -2.96 -15.69 -4.44
C SER A 116 -1.51 -15.60 -4.94
N GLY A 117 -0.92 -14.39 -5.03
CA GLY A 117 0.49 -14.19 -5.39
C GLY A 117 0.90 -14.66 -6.79
N GLY A 118 -0.05 -15.04 -7.66
CA GLY A 118 0.22 -15.44 -9.03
C GLY A 118 0.62 -14.27 -9.93
N ALA A 119 1.12 -14.56 -11.14
CA ALA A 119 1.67 -13.57 -12.07
C ALA A 119 0.72 -12.39 -12.44
N GLY A 120 -0.59 -12.57 -12.28
CA GLY A 120 -1.61 -11.53 -12.48
C GLY A 120 -1.94 -10.69 -11.24
N THR A 121 -1.33 -10.97 -10.09
CA THR A 121 -1.52 -10.16 -8.87
C THR A 121 -0.70 -8.88 -9.01
N LEU A 122 -1.35 -7.74 -8.81
CA LEU A 122 -0.70 -6.43 -8.83
C LEU A 122 -0.79 -5.79 -7.46
N ALA A 123 0.24 -5.05 -7.06
CA ALA A 123 0.13 -4.09 -5.98
C ALA A 123 -0.45 -2.80 -6.58
N PHE A 124 -1.73 -2.50 -6.31
CA PHE A 124 -2.35 -1.29 -6.84
C PHE A 124 -2.17 -0.10 -5.91
N LEU A 125 -1.92 -0.35 -4.62
CA LEU A 125 -1.51 0.67 -3.66
C LEU A 125 -0.24 0.21 -2.94
N VAL A 126 0.77 1.07 -2.92
CA VAL A 126 2.02 0.87 -2.17
C VAL A 126 2.16 1.97 -1.12
N GLY A 127 2.13 1.57 0.14
CA GLY A 127 2.36 2.46 1.29
C GLY A 127 3.80 2.36 1.78
N LEU A 128 4.49 3.50 1.86
CA LEU A 128 5.80 3.63 2.48
C LEU A 128 5.72 4.52 3.71
N GLY A 129 6.26 4.07 4.84
CA GLY A 129 6.45 4.87 6.04
C GLY A 129 7.94 5.06 6.33
N HIS A 130 8.39 6.25 6.70
CA HIS A 130 9.76 6.46 7.15
C HIS A 130 9.87 7.64 8.10
N ILE A 131 11.03 7.78 8.75
CA ILE A 131 11.32 8.94 9.60
C ILE A 131 12.11 9.95 8.80
N GLU A 132 11.70 11.21 8.85
CA GLU A 132 12.39 12.33 8.22
C GLU A 132 12.15 13.59 9.06
N ASN A 133 13.22 14.33 9.38
CA ASN A 133 13.16 15.58 10.15
C ASN A 133 12.36 15.46 11.46
N GLY A 134 12.53 14.35 12.20
CA GLY A 134 11.83 14.11 13.47
C GLY A 134 10.33 13.86 13.34
N ARG A 135 9.84 13.53 12.14
CA ARG A 135 8.44 13.20 11.87
C ARG A 135 8.34 11.83 11.20
N PHE A 136 7.20 11.17 11.38
CA PHE A 136 6.87 9.96 10.62
C PHE A 136 6.14 10.36 9.34
N VAL A 137 6.78 10.17 8.20
CA VAL A 137 6.24 10.47 6.87
C VAL A 137 5.62 9.21 6.28
N VAL A 138 4.38 9.32 5.81
CA VAL A 138 3.69 8.26 5.07
C VAL A 138 3.52 8.73 3.63
N ARG A 139 3.95 7.92 2.67
CA ARG A 139 3.77 8.10 1.23
C ARG A 139 2.90 6.97 0.69
N GLN A 140 1.90 7.31 -0.11
CA GLN A 140 1.02 6.37 -0.76
C GLN A 140 1.09 6.58 -2.27
N TYR A 141 1.39 5.51 -2.98
CA TYR A 141 1.39 5.46 -4.44
C TYR A 141 0.24 4.56 -4.87
N LEU A 142 -0.67 5.09 -5.68
CA LEU A 142 -1.87 4.38 -6.13
C LEU A 142 -1.89 4.39 -7.66
N MET A 143 -1.97 3.19 -8.24
CA MET A 143 -2.30 2.98 -9.63
C MET A 143 -3.83 2.99 -9.77
N ARG A 144 -4.35 3.89 -10.61
CA ARG A 144 -5.79 3.98 -10.93
C ARG A 144 -6.16 3.11 -12.11
N ASP A 145 -5.20 2.81 -12.97
CA ASP A 145 -5.33 1.93 -14.13
C ASP A 145 -4.07 1.09 -14.31
N TYR A 146 -4.18 -0.08 -14.96
CA TYR A 146 -3.07 -0.97 -15.27
C TYR A 146 -1.91 -0.27 -15.99
N GLY A 147 -2.22 0.70 -16.86
CA GLY A 147 -1.21 1.49 -17.57
C GLY A 147 -0.34 2.35 -16.65
N GLU A 148 -0.78 2.59 -15.41
CA GLU A 148 -0.07 3.42 -14.43
C GLU A 148 0.99 2.63 -13.62
N GLU A 149 0.98 1.30 -13.70
CA GLU A 149 1.90 0.45 -12.94
C GLU A 149 3.38 0.84 -13.14
N PRO A 150 3.90 1.03 -14.37
CA PRO A 150 5.31 1.35 -14.56
C PRO A 150 5.72 2.66 -13.88
N TYR A 151 4.84 3.68 -13.89
CA TYR A 151 5.09 4.97 -13.25
C TYR A 151 5.08 4.85 -11.73
N MET A 152 4.09 4.12 -11.18
CA MET A 152 4.00 3.85 -9.75
C MET A 152 5.25 3.08 -9.26
N LEU A 153 5.65 2.03 -9.97
CA LEU A 153 6.82 1.23 -9.62
C LEU A 153 8.12 2.03 -9.71
N SER A 154 8.26 2.92 -10.71
CA SER A 154 9.43 3.80 -10.80
C SER A 154 9.50 4.74 -9.60
N ALA A 155 8.39 5.39 -9.24
CA ALA A 155 8.35 6.30 -8.10
C ALA A 155 8.64 5.57 -6.77
N VAL A 156 8.12 4.36 -6.60
CA VAL A 156 8.39 3.50 -5.44
C VAL A 156 9.87 3.09 -5.42
N ALA A 157 10.46 2.69 -6.55
CA ALA A 157 11.86 2.30 -6.62
C ALA A 157 12.80 3.45 -6.23
N ASP A 158 12.54 4.65 -6.74
CA ASP A 158 13.29 5.86 -6.41
C ASP A 158 13.16 6.19 -4.91
N ALA A 159 11.96 6.06 -4.36
CA ALA A 159 11.74 6.27 -2.94
C ALA A 159 12.49 5.24 -2.07
N LEU A 160 12.47 3.96 -2.44
CA LEU A 160 13.11 2.88 -1.67
C LEU A 160 14.64 2.94 -1.68
N SER A 161 15.24 3.44 -2.76
CA SER A 161 16.70 3.47 -2.98
C SER A 161 17.52 4.16 -1.87
N ARG A 162 16.89 5.04 -1.08
CA ARG A 162 17.55 5.79 0.00
C ARG A 162 17.64 5.02 1.33
N PHE A 163 16.93 3.90 1.47
CA PHE A 163 16.81 3.18 2.73
C PHE A 163 17.70 1.94 2.79
N ARG A 164 18.08 1.55 4.00
CA ARG A 164 19.01 0.44 4.25
C ARG A 164 18.30 -0.81 4.73
N MET A 165 17.14 -0.66 5.36
CA MET A 165 16.36 -1.76 5.90
C MET A 165 14.89 -1.59 5.57
N LEU A 166 14.30 -2.67 5.09
CA LEU A 166 12.86 -2.83 4.90
C LEU A 166 12.24 -3.39 6.18
N VAL A 167 11.15 -2.79 6.63
CA VAL A 167 10.34 -3.24 7.76
C VAL A 167 8.93 -3.56 7.27
N THR A 168 8.41 -4.74 7.59
CA THR A 168 7.07 -5.16 7.15
C THR A 168 6.37 -5.98 8.22
N PHE A 169 5.07 -6.22 8.03
CA PHE A 169 4.35 -7.26 8.74
C PHE A 169 3.97 -8.37 7.76
N ASN A 170 4.59 -9.55 7.88
CA ASN A 170 4.41 -10.69 6.96
C ASN A 170 4.93 -10.46 5.51
N GLY A 171 5.55 -9.31 5.23
CA GLY A 171 5.99 -8.95 3.88
C GLY A 171 7.13 -9.79 3.30
N LYS A 172 7.83 -10.64 4.09
CA LYS A 172 8.77 -11.62 3.53
C LYS A 172 8.08 -12.66 2.64
N SER A 173 6.82 -12.98 2.95
CA SER A 173 6.03 -13.97 2.20
C SER A 173 5.05 -13.35 1.22
N PHE A 174 4.79 -12.03 1.30
CA PHE A 174 3.75 -11.36 0.52
C PHE A 174 4.28 -10.12 -0.21
N ASP A 175 4.41 -8.98 0.47
CA ASP A 175 4.68 -7.68 -0.15
C ASP A 175 6.00 -7.65 -0.94
N ALA A 176 7.10 -8.09 -0.33
CA ALA A 176 8.43 -7.95 -0.93
C ALA A 176 8.63 -8.89 -2.15
N PRO A 177 8.24 -10.18 -2.12
CA PRO A 177 8.25 -11.02 -3.32
C PRO A 177 7.39 -10.47 -4.46
N LEU A 178 6.19 -9.96 -4.15
CA LEU A 178 5.29 -9.36 -5.14
C LEU A 178 5.95 -8.14 -5.79
N LEU A 179 6.37 -7.16 -4.97
CA LEU A 179 6.96 -5.92 -5.46
C LEU A 179 8.20 -6.19 -6.31
N ARG A 180 9.10 -7.08 -5.88
CA ARG A 180 10.27 -7.47 -6.67
C ARG A 180 9.89 -8.09 -8.01
N SER A 181 8.88 -8.96 -8.04
CA SER A 181 8.41 -9.58 -9.29
C SER A 181 7.84 -8.51 -10.24
N ARG A 182 7.05 -7.56 -9.73
CA ARG A 182 6.48 -6.47 -10.55
C ARG A 182 7.56 -5.52 -11.08
N LEU A 183 8.56 -5.17 -10.26
CA LEU A 183 9.73 -4.40 -10.68
C LEU A 183 10.48 -5.11 -11.82
N LEU A 184 10.76 -6.40 -11.67
CA LEU A 184 11.46 -7.19 -12.68
C LEU A 184 10.69 -7.28 -14.01
N ILE A 185 9.38 -7.51 -13.96
CA ILE A 185 8.51 -7.55 -15.15
C ILE A 185 8.54 -6.19 -15.89
N ASN A 186 8.56 -5.09 -15.14
CA ASN A 186 8.66 -3.73 -15.67
C ASN A 186 10.11 -3.30 -16.00
N ARG A 187 11.08 -4.22 -15.95
CA ARG A 187 12.51 -3.98 -16.24
C ARG A 187 13.15 -2.93 -15.32
N ILE A 188 12.61 -2.74 -14.13
CA ILE A 188 13.16 -1.89 -13.08
C ILE A 188 14.02 -2.74 -12.15
N SER A 189 15.19 -2.24 -11.75
CA SER A 189 16.10 -2.97 -10.87
C SER A 189 15.45 -3.25 -9.52
N ALA A 190 15.32 -4.53 -9.16
CA ALA A 190 14.88 -4.95 -7.83
C ALA A 190 15.89 -4.64 -6.72
N GLY A 191 17.10 -4.18 -7.07
CA GLY A 191 18.12 -3.74 -6.12
C GLY A 191 17.74 -2.47 -5.35
N CYS A 192 16.70 -1.76 -5.76
CA CYS A 192 16.12 -0.64 -5.00
C CYS A 192 15.46 -1.10 -3.69
N VAL A 193 14.99 -2.35 -3.60
CA VAL A 193 14.37 -2.89 -2.39
C VAL A 193 15.46 -3.29 -1.41
N PRO A 194 15.51 -2.75 -0.18
CA PRO A 194 16.56 -3.09 0.77
C PRO A 194 16.69 -4.60 1.00
N ALA A 195 17.92 -5.11 0.93
CA ALA A 195 18.20 -6.53 1.15
C ALA A 195 18.00 -6.93 2.63
N LEU A 196 18.27 -6.00 3.54
CA LEU A 196 18.06 -6.19 4.97
C LEU A 196 16.58 -6.02 5.28
N HIS A 197 15.94 -7.08 5.80
CA HIS A 197 14.48 -7.13 5.94
C HIS A 197 14.07 -7.62 7.33
N ALA A 198 13.52 -6.69 8.11
CA ALA A 198 12.91 -6.91 9.41
C ALA A 198 11.42 -7.17 9.25
N ASP A 199 11.02 -8.44 9.31
CA ASP A 199 9.61 -8.82 9.29
C ASP A 199 9.12 -9.07 10.71
N VAL A 200 8.22 -8.21 11.18
CA VAL A 200 7.74 -8.14 12.56
C VAL A 200 6.87 -9.34 12.93
N LEU A 201 6.33 -10.09 11.96
CA LEU A 201 5.48 -11.25 12.25
C LEU A 201 6.23 -12.37 12.99
N TYR A 202 7.50 -12.63 12.61
CA TYR A 202 8.29 -13.71 13.20
C TYR A 202 8.61 -13.51 14.68
N PRO A 203 9.19 -12.36 15.11
CA PRO A 203 9.36 -12.10 16.54
C PRO A 203 8.01 -12.03 17.25
N SER A 204 6.97 -11.53 16.60
CA SER A 204 5.64 -11.48 17.21
C SER A 204 5.10 -12.87 17.55
N ARG A 205 5.27 -13.84 16.64
CA ARG A 205 4.91 -15.24 16.91
C ARG A 205 5.77 -15.84 18.01
N ARG A 206 7.07 -15.53 18.05
CA ARG A 206 7.99 -16.04 19.08
C ARG A 206 7.55 -15.60 20.48
N VAL A 207 7.14 -14.35 20.63
CA VAL A 207 6.77 -13.77 21.93
C VAL A 207 5.32 -14.06 22.32
N TRP A 208 4.38 -13.95 21.37
CA TRP A 208 2.94 -13.91 21.70
C TRP A 208 2.12 -15.10 21.23
N LYS A 209 2.61 -15.99 20.36
CA LYS A 209 1.78 -17.07 19.78
C LYS A 209 1.17 -17.98 20.85
N LEU A 210 1.94 -18.38 21.86
CA LEU A 210 1.45 -19.25 22.93
C LEU A 210 0.41 -18.55 23.82
N ARG A 211 0.51 -17.23 23.99
CA ARG A 211 -0.40 -16.45 24.84
C ARG A 211 -1.67 -16.02 24.11
N LEU A 212 -1.58 -15.68 22.83
CA LEU A 212 -2.67 -15.08 22.07
C LEU A 212 -3.39 -16.06 21.13
N GLY A 213 -2.79 -17.23 20.84
CA GLY A 213 -3.30 -18.22 19.90
C GLY A 213 -3.19 -17.80 18.42
N SER A 214 -3.34 -16.52 18.12
CA SER A 214 -3.21 -15.90 16.81
C SER A 214 -2.32 -14.66 16.86
N CYS A 215 -1.54 -14.45 15.79
CA CYS A 215 -0.66 -13.29 15.62
C CYS A 215 -0.96 -12.57 14.30
N THR A 216 -2.23 -12.41 13.94
CA THR A 216 -2.61 -11.48 12.87
C THR A 216 -2.33 -10.04 13.31
N LEU A 217 -2.15 -9.12 12.34
CA LEU A 217 -1.86 -7.73 12.65
C LEU A 217 -2.93 -7.11 13.56
N GLY A 218 -4.21 -7.29 13.21
CA GLY A 218 -5.32 -6.78 14.03
C GLY A 218 -5.34 -7.37 15.44
N ARG A 219 -5.03 -8.66 15.59
CA ARG A 219 -4.98 -9.29 16.92
C ARG A 219 -3.84 -8.76 17.78
N LEU A 220 -2.68 -8.50 17.18
CA LEU A 220 -1.54 -7.90 17.89
C LEU A 220 -1.77 -6.43 18.21
N GLU A 221 -2.37 -5.65 17.30
CA GLU A 221 -2.76 -4.27 17.53
C GLU A 221 -3.72 -4.17 18.73
N GLU A 222 -4.74 -5.02 18.78
CA GLU A 222 -5.68 -5.06 19.90
C GLU A 222 -5.01 -5.52 21.20
N ALA A 223 -4.38 -6.70 21.20
CA ALA A 223 -3.92 -7.35 22.44
C ALA A 223 -2.63 -6.75 23.03
N VAL A 224 -1.79 -6.12 22.21
CA VAL A 224 -0.48 -5.60 22.62
C VAL A 224 -0.47 -4.07 22.63
N LEU A 225 -1.12 -3.42 21.66
CA LEU A 225 -1.11 -1.95 21.53
C LEU A 225 -2.39 -1.30 22.05
N GLY A 226 -3.42 -2.08 22.41
CA GLY A 226 -4.72 -1.55 22.81
C GLY A 226 -5.45 -0.81 21.67
N VAL A 227 -5.07 -1.06 20.42
CA VAL A 227 -5.62 -0.40 19.24
C VAL A 227 -6.73 -1.26 18.66
N HIS A 228 -7.95 -0.73 18.66
CA HIS A 228 -9.10 -1.38 18.06
C HIS A 228 -9.34 -0.91 16.62
N ARG A 229 -9.44 -1.86 15.70
CA ARG A 229 -9.87 -1.59 14.32
C ARG A 229 -11.41 -1.55 14.31
N GLU A 230 -11.93 -0.40 13.92
CA GLU A 230 -13.34 -0.13 13.61
C GLU A 230 -13.39 0.00 12.09
N ASP A 231 -14.42 -0.54 11.45
CA ASP A 231 -14.61 -0.49 9.99
C ASP A 231 -13.44 -1.06 9.16
N ASP A 232 -12.79 -2.14 9.64
CA ASP A 232 -11.72 -2.82 8.87
C ASP A 232 -12.37 -3.56 7.68
N LEU A 233 -12.16 -3.05 6.46
CA LEU A 233 -12.49 -3.80 5.25
C LEU A 233 -11.61 -5.06 5.21
N PRO A 234 -12.19 -6.25 5.06
CA PRO A 234 -11.39 -7.45 4.83
C PRO A 234 -10.44 -7.23 3.66
N GLY A 235 -9.19 -7.69 3.74
CA GLY A 235 -8.19 -7.46 2.67
C GLY A 235 -8.66 -7.88 1.28
N ALA A 236 -9.49 -8.92 1.19
CA ALA A 236 -10.11 -9.38 -0.07
C ALA A 236 -11.15 -8.41 -0.66
N GLN A 237 -11.65 -7.47 0.16
CA GLN A 237 -12.65 -6.45 -0.19
C GLN A 237 -12.02 -5.08 -0.50
N VAL A 238 -10.72 -4.89 -0.22
CA VAL A 238 -10.03 -3.62 -0.45
C VAL A 238 -10.01 -3.23 -1.93
N PRO A 239 -9.80 -4.15 -2.89
CA PRO A 239 -9.89 -3.79 -4.29
C PRO A 239 -11.23 -3.17 -4.69
N GLN A 240 -12.37 -3.65 -4.16
CA GLN A 240 -13.70 -3.13 -4.55
C GLN A 240 -14.02 -1.74 -3.98
N ALA A 241 -13.21 -1.25 -3.04
CA ALA A 241 -13.40 0.06 -2.42
C ALA A 241 -12.71 1.21 -3.18
N TYR A 242 -11.86 0.88 -4.17
CA TYR A 242 -11.15 1.83 -5.05
C TYR A 242 -11.69 1.73 -6.49
#